data_AF-A0A5C7Z822-F1
#
_entry.id   AF-A0A5C7Z822-F1
#
_cell.length_a   1.000
_cell.length_b   1.000
_cell.length_c   1.000
_cell.angle_alpha   90.00
_cell.angle_beta   90.00
_cell.angle_gamma   90.00
#
_symmetry.space_group_name_H-M   'P 1'
#
loop_
_entity.id
_entity.type
_entity.pdbx_description
1 polymer ?
#
loop_
_entity_poly.entity_id
_entity_poly.type
_entity_poly.pdbx_seq_one_letter_code
_entity_poly.pdbx_strand_id
1 'polypeptide(L)' 'FLSQPFHVAEVFTGSPGKYVPLSETIRGFKMIVNGECDHLPEQAFYMVGTIDEAFEKAKKLA' A
#
# COMPACT_ATOMS: atom_id res chain seq x y z
N PHE A 1 -2.74 0.40 5.25
CA PHE A 1 -2.18 1.53 4.49
C PHE A 1 -1.31 2.48 5.32
N LEU A 2 -1.26 2.36 6.66
CA LEU A 2 -0.25 3.06 7.47
C LEU A 2 1.05 2.24 7.64
N SER A 3 1.00 0.94 7.36
CA SER A 3 2.17 0.06 7.28
C SER A 3 2.88 0.23 5.94
N GLN A 4 4.21 0.22 5.95
CA GLN A 4 5.04 0.31 4.74
C GLN A 4 6.30 -0.56 4.90
N PRO A 5 6.77 -1.23 3.84
CA PRO A 5 8.07 -1.91 3.85
C PRO A 5 9.21 -0.88 3.92
N PHE A 6 10.04 -0.96 4.97
CA PHE A 6 11.21 -0.11 5.12
C PHE A 6 12.45 -0.75 4.53
N HIS A 7 13.28 0.06 3.85
CA HIS A 7 14.57 -0.39 3.28
C HIS A 7 15.48 -1.05 4.33
N VAL A 8 15.53 -0.50 5.54
CA VAL A 8 16.32 -1.07 6.64
C VAL A 8 15.75 -2.39 7.18
N ALA A 9 14.46 -2.66 6.96
CA ALA A 9 13.78 -3.85 7.42
C ALA A 9 13.75 -4.97 6.37
N GLU A 10 14.28 -4.74 5.17
CA GLU A 10 14.28 -5.70 4.07
C GLU A 10 14.99 -7.01 4.44
N VAL A 11 16.10 -6.93 5.18
CA VAL A 11 16.85 -8.10 5.67
C VAL A 11 16.05 -8.99 6.63
N PHE A 12 15.03 -8.45 7.30
CA PHE A 12 14.20 -9.19 8.26
C PHE A 12 12.87 -9.63 7.66
N THR A 13 12.33 -8.85 6.72
CA THR A 13 10.98 -9.05 6.16
C THR A 13 10.99 -9.73 4.80
N GLY A 14 12.14 -9.77 4.11
CA GLY A 14 12.27 -10.26 2.73
C GLY A 14 11.52 -9.43 1.70
N SER A 15 10.94 -8.30 2.09
CA SER A 15 10.15 -7.42 1.25
C SER A 15 10.94 -6.17 0.90
N PRO A 16 11.07 -5.81 -0.39
CA PRO A 16 11.86 -4.65 -0.78
C PRO A 16 11.28 -3.37 -0.18
N GLY A 17 12.17 -2.56 0.40
CA GLY A 17 11.81 -1.26 0.95
C GLY A 17 11.18 -0.37 -0.10
N LYS A 18 10.23 0.48 0.32
CA LYS A 18 9.61 1.45 -0.59
C LYS A 18 9.73 2.85 -0.04
N TYR A 19 9.88 3.81 -0.93
CA TYR A 19 9.78 5.23 -0.63
C TYR A 19 8.50 5.76 -1.29
N VAL A 20 7.63 6.40 -0.50
CA VAL A 20 6.36 6.93 -0.97
C VAL A 20 6.44 8.45 -0.93
N PRO A 21 6.37 9.15 -2.09
CA PRO A 21 6.31 10.60 -2.12
C PRO A 21 5.06 11.14 -1.42
N LEU A 22 5.16 12.34 -0.84
CA LEU A 22 4.06 12.98 -0.13
C LEU A 22 2.79 13.11 -1.00
N SER A 23 2.94 13.44 -2.29
CA SER A 23 1.82 13.54 -3.23
C SER A 23 1.05 12.23 -3.38
N GLU A 24 1.77 11.10 -3.40
CA GLU A 24 1.19 9.76 -3.50
C GLU A 24 0.50 9.35 -2.20
N THR A 25 1.06 9.72 -1.05
CA THR A 25 0.42 9.52 0.25
C THR A 25 -0.91 10.26 0.32
N ILE A 26 -0.92 11.55 -0.02
CA ILE A 26 -2.14 12.36 0.00
C ILE A 26 -3.18 11.80 -0.97
N ARG A 27 -2.77 11.42 -2.19
CA ARG A 27 -3.65 10.79 -3.18
C ARG A 27 -4.29 9.51 -2.63
N GLY A 28 -3.47 8.59 -2.12
CA GLY A 28 -3.94 7.29 -1.62
C GLY A 28 -4.91 7.43 -0.44
N PHE A 29 -4.59 8.27 0.54
CA PHE A 29 -5.48 8.50 1.67
C PHE A 29 -6.78 9.18 1.24
N LYS A 30 -6.74 10.12 0.28
CA LYS A 30 -7.96 10.75 -0.24
C LYS A 30 -8.89 9.73 -0.91
N MET A 31 -8.35 8.84 -1.74
CA MET A 31 -9.13 7.78 -2.39
C MET A 31 -9.79 6.84 -1.37
N ILE A 32 -9.05 6.45 -0.32
CA ILE A 32 -9.59 5.60 0.76
C ILE A 32 -10.73 6.33 1.50
N VAL A 33 -10.53 7.59 1.89
CA VAL A 33 -11.55 8.37 2.63
C VAL A 33 -12.78 8.65 1.77
N ASN A 34 -12.63 8.79 0.45
CA ASN A 34 -13.74 8.95 -0.49
C ASN A 34 -14.52 7.65 -0.76
N GLY A 35 -14.09 6.51 -0.23
CA GLY A 35 -14.71 5.20 -0.48
C GLY A 35 -14.39 4.59 -1.85
N GLU A 36 -13.44 5.16 -2.60
CA GLU A 36 -13.08 4.67 -3.94
C GLU A 36 -12.42 3.29 -3.91
N CYS A 37 -11.90 2.89 -2.75
CA CYS A 37 -11.18 1.63 -2.55
C CYS A 37 -11.96 0.58 -1.73
N ASP A 38 -13.24 0.81 -1.42
CA ASP A 38 -14.04 -0.06 -0.51
C ASP A 38 -14.26 -1.48 -1.04
N HIS A 39 -14.08 -1.69 -2.34
CA HIS A 39 -14.17 -3.01 -2.98
C HIS A 39 -12.90 -3.86 -2.81
N LEU A 40 -11.80 -3.27 -2.30
CA LEU A 40 -10.54 -3.99 -2.10
C LEU A 40 -10.54 -4.71 -0.73
N PRO A 41 -10.01 -5.95 -0.65
CA PRO A 41 -9.87 -6.63 0.63
C PRO A 41 -8.85 -5.91 1.52
N GLU A 42 -9.04 -5.94 2.85
CA GLU A 42 -8.14 -5.27 3.82
C GLU A 42 -6.66 -5.65 3.64
N GLN A 43 -6.41 -6.92 3.27
CA GLN A 43 -5.06 -7.47 3.07
C GLN A 43 -4.32 -6.85 1.89
N ALA A 44 -5.04 -6.22 0.95
CA ALA A 44 -4.45 -5.44 -0.12
C ALA A 44 -3.68 -4.21 0.41
N PHE A 45 -4.09 -3.65 1.55
CA PHE A 45 -3.49 -2.44 2.12
C PHE A 45 -2.34 -2.70 3.09
N TYR A 46 -1.99 -3.96 3.33
CA TYR A 46 -0.94 -4.35 4.26
C TYR A 46 0.43 -4.38 3.57
N MET A 47 1.44 -3.74 4.15
CA MET A 47 2.83 -3.74 3.67
C MET A 47 2.95 -3.39 2.17
N VAL A 48 2.27 -2.31 1.77
CA VAL A 48 2.34 -1.74 0.41
C VAL A 48 2.89 -0.32 0.47
N GLY A 49 3.45 0.18 -0.64
CA GLY A 49 3.92 1.55 -0.76
C GLY A 49 2.79 2.50 -1.18
N THR A 50 2.57 2.64 -2.49
CA THR A 50 1.53 3.52 -3.04
C THR A 50 0.16 2.83 -3.06
N ILE A 51 -0.89 3.60 -3.33
CA ILE A 51 -2.25 3.07 -3.46
C ILE A 51 -2.39 2.11 -4.64
N ASP A 52 -1.67 2.34 -5.75
CA ASP A 52 -1.72 1.47 -6.93
C ASP A 52 -1.22 0.06 -6.60
N GLU A 53 -0.25 -0.06 -5.69
CA GLU A 53 0.21 -1.37 -5.22
C GLU A 53 -0.84 -2.11 -4.41
N ALA A 54 -1.73 -1.41 -3.72
CA ALA A 54 -2.87 -2.03 -3.05
C ALA A 54 -3.81 -2.65 -4.11
N PHE A 55 -4.10 -1.93 -5.21
CA PHE A 55 -4.86 -2.49 -6.32
C PHE A 55 -4.18 -3.70 -6.96
N GLU A 56 -2.87 -3.63 -7.22
CA GLU A 56 -2.12 -4.76 -7.77
C GLU A 56 -2.07 -5.96 -6.83
N LYS A 57 -1.97 -5.72 -5.52
CA LYS A 57 -2.01 -6.77 -4.50
C LYS A 57 -3.41 -7.40 -4.40
N ALA A 58 -4.46 -6.60 -4.47
CA ALA A 58 -5.84 -7.10 -4.49
C ALA A 58 -6.09 -8.06 -5.67
N LYS A 59 -5.57 -7.73 -6.86
CA LYS A 59 -5.66 -8.61 -8.04
C LYS A 59 -4.99 -9.97 -7.86
N LYS A 60 -3.97 -10.07 -7.01
CA LYS A 60 -3.26 -11.33 -6.71
C LYS A 60 -3.90 -12.14 -5.58
N LEU A 61 -4.79 -11.52 -4.80
CA LEU A 61 -5.54 -12.15 -3.72
C LEU A 61 -6.88 -12.72 -4.20
N ALA A 62 -7.37 -12.27 -5.36
CA ALA A 62 -8.51 -12.81 -6.08
C ALA A 62 -8.10 -14.05 -6.90
#